data_AF-A0A967ABF4-F1
#
_entry.id   AF-A0A967ABF4-F1
#
_cell.length_a   1.000
_cell.length_b   1.000
_cell.length_c   1.000
_cell.angle_alpha   90.00
_cell.angle_beta   90.00
_cell.angle_gamma   90.00
#
_symmetry.space_group_name_H-M   'P 1'
#
loop_
_entity.id
_entity.type
_entity.pdbx_description
1 polymer ?
#
loop_
_entity_poly.entity_id
_entity_poly.type
_entity_poly.pdbx_seq_one_letter_code
_entity_poly.pdbx_strand_id
1 'polypeptide(L)'
;MKKLLFISIVTLSLLACSENKTSYNLHIEGRISDLKLGKIYLQAVRDSSLVNLDSAKFEGKHENFKLKAQLEEPELMLLVLKKHNNDDYIESISFFAEEGTYNIEAKVTDFTKAKISSTSRNQEKLEELRSIIKGFNNQDLELVEEEFKLKSQNKNLDDFEKKKRGMERRRYLYLVNFALKNKDLELAPFTLLSEGTNLNIKYLDTVYTSLDQNIKRSKYGIELKELIEYRKQQQENATKETIEQDSIQQPTST
;
A
#
# COMPACT_ATOMS: atom_id res chain seq x y z
N MET A 1 8.82 11.20 76.73
CA MET A 1 7.99 12.43 76.63
C MET A 1 8.53 13.29 75.49
N LYS A 2 7.69 13.65 74.51
CA LYS A 2 7.69 14.90 73.70
C LYS A 2 9.01 15.21 72.91
N LYS A 3 9.06 15.43 71.60
CA LYS A 3 8.11 15.78 70.54
C LYS A 3 8.83 15.64 69.19
N LEU A 4 8.17 14.99 68.23
CA LEU A 4 7.95 15.43 66.84
C LEU A 4 8.92 16.46 66.24
N LEU A 5 9.63 16.06 65.18
CA LEU A 5 9.74 16.88 63.96
C LEU A 5 9.72 15.94 62.74
N PHE A 6 8.54 15.85 62.15
CA PHE A 6 8.31 15.42 60.77
C PHE A 6 8.92 16.48 59.85
N ILE A 7 9.93 16.12 59.06
CA ILE A 7 10.30 16.90 57.88
C ILE A 7 10.14 15.97 56.67
N SER A 8 9.06 16.26 55.96
CA SER A 8 8.73 15.79 54.62
C SER A 8 9.90 16.04 53.68
N ILE A 9 10.58 14.97 53.24
CA ILE A 9 11.38 15.03 52.02
C ILE A 9 10.43 14.70 50.88
N VAL A 10 10.01 15.78 50.25
CA VAL A 10 9.28 15.84 49.00
C VAL A 10 9.99 14.98 47.96
N THR A 11 9.25 14.00 47.46
CA THR A 11 9.48 13.30 46.20
C THR A 11 9.72 14.30 45.08
N LEU A 12 10.98 14.50 44.71
CA LEU A 12 11.35 15.09 43.43
C LEU A 12 11.49 13.96 42.41
N SER A 13 10.36 13.42 41.98
CA SER A 13 10.27 12.69 40.73
C SER A 13 10.56 13.68 39.62
N LEU A 14 11.83 13.74 39.21
CA LEU A 14 12.25 14.33 37.95
C LEU A 14 11.55 13.55 36.84
N LEU A 15 10.39 14.07 36.40
CA LEU A 15 9.89 13.87 35.06
C LEU A 15 10.93 14.47 34.11
N ALA A 16 11.98 13.71 33.82
CA ALA A 16 12.75 13.92 32.62
C ALA A 16 11.83 13.51 31.45
N CYS A 17 10.97 14.44 31.03
CA CYS A 17 10.51 14.47 29.65
C CYS A 17 11.77 14.66 28.82
N SER A 18 12.34 13.56 28.31
CA SER A 18 13.17 13.66 27.13
C SER A 18 12.25 14.22 26.05
N GLU A 19 12.46 15.47 25.64
CA GLU A 19 12.06 15.88 24.31
C GLU A 19 12.74 14.90 23.36
N ASN A 20 11.99 13.88 22.93
CA ASN A 20 12.41 13.02 21.85
C ASN A 20 12.57 13.95 20.66
N LYS A 21 13.81 14.35 20.36
CA LYS A 21 14.15 15.06 19.13
C LYS A 21 13.79 14.10 18.00
N THR A 22 12.60 14.26 17.44
CA THR A 22 12.18 13.51 16.26
C THR A 22 13.14 13.88 15.14
N SER A 23 14.06 12.97 14.85
CA SER A 23 15.08 13.10 13.81
C SER A 23 14.44 12.73 12.47
N TYR A 24 13.59 13.60 11.93
CA TYR A 24 12.94 13.38 10.63
C TYR A 24 13.95 12.91 9.58
N ASN A 25 13.73 11.73 9.02
CA ASN A 25 14.58 11.09 8.01
C ASN A 25 13.94 11.11 6.61
N LEU A 26 12.65 11.44 6.50
CA LEU A 26 11.96 11.71 5.24
C LEU A 26 11.73 13.21 5.07
N HIS A 27 12.14 13.74 3.93
CA HIS A 27 11.92 15.13 3.52
C HIS A 27 11.25 15.17 2.15
N ILE A 28 10.14 15.90 2.05
CA ILE A 28 9.43 16.09 0.78
C ILE A 28 9.39 17.58 0.51
N GLU A 29 9.98 17.98 -0.60
CA GLU A 29 9.93 19.33 -1.12
C GLU A 29 9.13 19.31 -2.42
N GLY A 30 8.36 20.36 -2.68
CA GLY A 30 7.62 20.38 -3.93
C GLY A 30 7.00 21.71 -4.26
N ARG A 31 6.49 21.77 -5.49
CA ARG A 31 5.78 22.92 -6.03
C ARG A 31 4.47 22.46 -6.67
N ILE A 32 3.38 23.13 -6.32
CA ILE A 32 2.07 22.95 -6.96
C ILE A 32 1.73 24.24 -7.69
N SER A 33 1.95 24.24 -9.00
CA SER A 33 1.70 25.40 -9.85
C SER A 33 0.22 25.73 -9.87
N ASP A 34 -0.09 27.03 -9.86
CA ASP A 34 -1.45 27.60 -9.86
C ASP A 34 -2.25 27.38 -8.56
N LEU A 35 -1.60 26.88 -7.50
CA LEU A 35 -2.24 26.72 -6.19
C LEU A 35 -2.16 28.01 -5.37
N LYS A 36 -3.26 28.78 -5.38
CA LYS A 36 -3.37 29.99 -4.56
C LYS A 36 -3.72 29.66 -3.11
N LEU A 37 -4.80 28.90 -2.88
CA LEU A 37 -5.30 28.60 -1.54
C LEU A 37 -5.58 27.10 -1.40
N GLY A 38 -5.15 26.50 -0.29
CA GLY A 38 -5.40 25.09 -0.01
C GLY A 38 -4.50 24.53 1.09
N LYS A 39 -4.55 23.22 1.26
CA LYS A 39 -3.68 22.45 2.15
C LYS A 39 -3.21 21.18 1.44
N ILE A 40 -1.95 20.82 1.67
CA ILE A 40 -1.43 19.50 1.32
C ILE A 40 -1.13 18.74 2.61
N TYR A 41 -1.49 17.47 2.64
CA TYR A 41 -1.22 16.56 3.74
C TYR A 41 -0.30 15.44 3.27
N LEU A 42 0.67 15.10 4.11
CA LEU A 42 1.36 13.82 4.03
C LEU A 42 0.61 12.83 4.92
N GLN A 43 0.14 11.73 4.34
CA GLN A 43 -0.64 10.72 5.03
C GLN A 43 -0.06 9.33 4.84
N ALA A 44 -0.32 8.47 5.81
CA ALA A 44 -0.03 7.04 5.71
C ALA A 44 -1.17 6.22 6.33
N VAL A 45 -1.26 4.95 5.94
CA VAL A 45 -2.21 4.01 6.54
C VAL A 45 -1.62 3.47 7.85
N ARG A 46 -2.38 3.58 8.94
CA ARG A 46 -2.12 3.04 10.27
C ARG A 46 -3.40 2.43 10.80
N ASP A 47 -3.38 1.18 11.25
CA ASP A 47 -4.55 0.49 11.81
C ASP A 47 -5.82 0.65 10.94
N SER A 48 -5.65 0.40 9.63
CA SER A 48 -6.69 0.55 8.61
C SER A 48 -7.26 1.97 8.41
N SER A 49 -6.65 2.99 9.01
CA SER A 49 -7.08 4.40 8.92
C SER A 49 -5.99 5.28 8.31
N LEU A 50 -6.39 6.37 7.64
CA LEU A 50 -5.46 7.37 7.16
C LEU A 50 -5.08 8.35 8.28
N VAL A 51 -3.78 8.47 8.55
CA VAL A 51 -3.24 9.36 9.57
C VAL A 51 -2.43 10.47 8.91
N ASN A 52 -2.70 11.72 9.31
CA ASN A 52 -1.91 12.89 8.92
C ASN A 52 -0.57 12.89 9.66
N LEU A 53 0.54 12.81 8.92
CA LEU A 53 1.90 12.86 9.46
C LEU A 53 2.45 14.29 9.46
N ASP A 54 2.15 15.05 8.40
CA ASP A 54 2.52 16.46 8.28
C ASP A 54 1.57 17.19 7.33
N SER A 55 1.61 18.53 7.32
CA SER A 55 0.82 19.33 6.38
C SER A 55 1.45 20.70 6.08
N ALA A 56 1.13 21.25 4.92
CA ALA A 56 1.47 22.61 4.55
C ALA A 56 0.24 23.35 4.03
N LYS A 57 0.18 24.66 4.28
CA LYS A 57 -0.90 25.54 3.82
C LYS A 57 -0.41 26.44 2.68
N PHE A 58 -1.32 26.73 1.76
CA PHE A 58 -1.13 27.71 0.69
C PHE A 58 -2.06 28.89 0.97
N GLU A 59 -1.48 30.08 1.11
CA GLU A 59 -2.17 31.32 1.49
C GLU A 59 -1.94 32.45 0.45
N GLY A 60 -1.69 32.07 -0.81
CA GLY A 60 -1.53 32.99 -1.95
C GLY A 60 -0.15 33.62 -2.10
N LYS A 61 0.81 33.29 -1.22
CA LYS A 61 2.15 33.89 -1.20
C LYS A 61 3.21 33.08 -1.96
N HIS A 62 3.06 31.76 -2.00
CA HIS A 62 4.00 30.85 -2.66
C HIS A 62 3.30 29.55 -3.08
N GLU A 63 3.91 28.86 -4.04
CA GLU A 63 3.45 27.56 -4.57
C GLU A 63 4.28 26.39 -4.05
N ASN A 64 5.32 26.68 -3.28
CA ASN A 64 6.23 25.66 -2.74
C ASN A 64 5.74 25.15 -1.38
N PHE A 65 6.01 23.89 -1.09
CA PHE A 65 5.76 23.26 0.20
C PHE A 65 6.94 22.41 0.63
N LYS A 66 7.04 22.20 1.95
CA LYS A 66 7.95 21.24 2.56
C LYS A 66 7.18 20.43 3.59
N LEU A 67 7.39 19.12 3.60
CA LEU A 67 6.83 18.18 4.54
C LEU A 67 7.93 17.26 5.05
N LYS A 68 7.76 16.73 6.25
CA LYS A 68 8.72 15.82 6.87
C LYS A 68 8.03 14.74 7.68
N ALA A 69 8.62 13.55 7.73
CA ALA A 69 8.15 12.47 8.57
C ALA A 69 9.32 11.67 9.15
N GLN A 70 9.03 10.95 10.24
CA GLN A 70 9.87 9.87 10.71
C GLN A 70 9.36 8.58 10.07
N LEU A 71 10.23 7.90 9.33
CA LEU A 71 10.04 6.55 8.85
C LEU A 71 10.78 5.57 9.74
N GLU A 72 10.16 4.43 10.01
CA GLU A 72 10.83 3.27 10.62
C GLU A 72 11.36 2.34 9.53
N GLU A 73 10.67 2.27 8.39
CA GLU A 73 11.02 1.49 7.22
C GLU A 73 10.32 2.04 5.97
N PRO A 74 10.71 1.61 4.75
CA PRO A 74 10.06 2.02 3.53
C PRO A 74 8.56 1.63 3.46
N GLU A 75 7.69 2.57 3.11
CA GLU A 75 6.25 2.30 3.01
C GLU A 75 5.51 3.18 1.99
N LEU A 76 4.32 2.74 1.57
CA LEU A 76 3.43 3.53 0.73
C LEU A 76 2.81 4.69 1.53
N MET A 77 3.06 5.92 1.07
CA MET A 77 2.46 7.15 1.60
C MET A 77 1.64 7.88 0.55
N LEU A 78 0.79 8.79 1.01
CA LEU A 78 -0.09 9.62 0.19
C LEU A 78 0.24 11.10 0.40
N LEU A 79 0.30 11.84 -0.71
CA LEU A 79 0.13 13.28 -0.69
C LEU A 79 -1.30 13.60 -1.08
N VAL A 80 -2.00 14.32 -0.21
CA VAL A 80 -3.42 14.64 -0.37
C VAL A 80 -3.61 16.14 -0.48
N LEU A 81 -4.10 16.61 -1.62
CA LEU A 81 -4.38 18.00 -1.88
C LEU A 81 -5.85 18.32 -1.58
N LYS A 82 -6.06 19.22 -0.61
CA LYS A 82 -7.36 19.82 -0.29
C LYS A 82 -7.40 21.27 -0.77
N LYS A 83 -8.23 21.55 -1.78
CA LYS A 83 -8.43 22.90 -2.34
C LYS A 83 -9.38 23.69 -1.42
N HIS A 84 -9.18 25.01 -1.29
CA HIS A 84 -9.93 25.83 -0.32
C HIS A 84 -11.46 25.84 -0.51
N ASN A 85 -11.93 25.79 -1.77
CA ASN A 85 -13.36 25.93 -2.11
C ASN A 85 -13.99 24.64 -2.65
N ASN A 86 -13.37 23.48 -2.41
CA ASN A 86 -13.89 22.21 -2.90
C ASN A 86 -13.67 21.13 -1.85
N ASP A 87 -14.62 21.03 -0.93
CA ASP A 87 -14.58 20.03 0.15
C ASP A 87 -14.81 18.59 -0.36
N ASP A 88 -15.40 18.43 -1.56
CA ASP A 88 -15.76 17.12 -2.12
C ASP A 88 -14.66 16.53 -3.03
N TYR A 89 -13.72 17.34 -3.53
CA TYR A 89 -12.68 16.87 -4.45
C TYR A 89 -11.31 16.80 -3.78
N ILE A 90 -11.04 15.63 -3.21
CA ILE A 90 -9.75 15.26 -2.64
C ILE A 90 -8.93 14.56 -3.72
N GLU A 91 -7.88 15.22 -4.22
CA GLU A 91 -6.91 14.57 -5.11
C GLU A 91 -5.76 14.02 -4.29
N SER A 92 -5.29 12.83 -4.66
CA SER A 92 -4.12 12.24 -4.03
C SER A 92 -3.19 11.60 -5.04
N ILE A 93 -1.92 11.54 -4.67
CA ILE A 93 -0.91 10.71 -5.30
C ILE A 93 -0.27 9.83 -4.24
N SER A 94 0.12 8.63 -4.61
CA SER A 94 0.89 7.73 -3.74
C SER A 94 2.30 7.53 -4.26
N PHE A 95 3.22 7.38 -3.32
CA PHE A 95 4.63 7.12 -3.57
C PHE A 95 5.16 6.17 -2.49
N PHE A 96 6.19 5.40 -2.84
CA PHE A 96 6.87 4.55 -1.88
C PHE A 96 7.95 5.41 -1.20
N ALA A 97 7.67 5.80 0.05
CA ALA A 97 8.55 6.62 0.86
C ALA A 97 9.64 5.77 1.48
N GLU A 98 10.89 6.20 1.37
CA GLU A 98 12.04 5.71 2.15
C GLU A 98 12.86 6.91 2.65
N GLU A 99 13.84 6.66 3.51
CA GLU A 99 14.70 7.72 4.03
C GLU A 99 15.36 8.52 2.91
N GLY A 100 15.34 9.85 3.03
CA GLY A 100 15.91 10.75 2.04
C GLY A 100 14.97 11.87 1.61
N THR A 101 15.20 12.38 0.40
CA THR A 101 14.53 13.56 -0.13
C THR A 101 13.75 13.25 -1.40
N TYR A 102 12.49 13.69 -1.42
CA TYR A 102 11.59 13.61 -2.57
C TYR A 102 11.27 15.01 -3.08
N ASN A 103 11.35 15.19 -4.40
CA ASN A 103 10.93 16.41 -5.09
C ASN A 103 9.64 16.14 -5.86
N ILE A 104 8.62 16.98 -5.62
CA ILE A 104 7.29 16.83 -6.21
C ILE A 104 6.96 18.05 -7.07
N GLU A 105 6.67 17.82 -8.35
CA GLU A 105 6.21 18.85 -9.27
C GLU A 105 4.80 18.53 -9.76
N ALA A 106 3.85 19.43 -9.49
CA ALA A 106 2.46 19.24 -9.89
C ALA A 106 1.82 20.54 -10.40
N LYS A 107 0.69 20.39 -11.07
CA LYS A 107 -0.27 21.48 -11.35
C LYS A 107 -1.56 21.20 -10.60
N VAL A 108 -2.24 22.24 -10.13
CA VAL A 108 -3.55 22.08 -9.45
C VAL A 108 -4.58 21.35 -10.30
N THR A 109 -4.54 21.48 -11.63
CA THR A 109 -5.49 20.85 -12.55
C THR A 109 -5.21 19.38 -12.81
N ASP A 110 -3.99 18.91 -12.53
CA ASP A 110 -3.51 17.57 -12.86
C ASP A 110 -2.67 17.01 -11.70
N PHE A 111 -3.14 17.18 -10.46
CA PHE A 111 -2.37 16.79 -9.27
C PHE A 111 -2.04 15.28 -9.29
N THR A 112 -2.96 14.46 -9.79
CA THR A 112 -2.79 13.01 -9.94
C THR A 112 -1.66 12.59 -10.90
N LYS A 113 -1.16 13.52 -11.72
CA LYS A 113 -0.03 13.31 -12.66
C LYS A 113 1.26 13.96 -12.17
N ALA A 114 1.34 14.29 -10.88
CA ALA A 114 2.54 14.88 -10.30
C ALA A 114 3.78 14.05 -10.64
N LYS A 115 4.85 14.74 -11.00
CA LYS A 115 6.16 14.14 -11.18
C LYS A 115 6.83 14.01 -9.82
N ILE A 116 7.31 12.82 -9.53
CA ILE A 116 8.02 12.49 -8.31
C ILE A 116 9.48 12.22 -8.69
N SER A 117 10.42 12.84 -8.00
CA SER A 117 11.85 12.65 -8.24
C SER A 117 12.55 12.36 -6.93
N SER A 118 13.21 11.20 -6.84
CA SER A 118 13.92 10.73 -5.65
C SER A 118 15.05 9.79 -6.07
N THR A 119 15.94 9.47 -5.15
CA THR A 119 16.93 8.39 -5.32
C THR A 119 16.40 7.04 -4.84
N SER A 120 15.10 6.93 -4.56
CA SER A 120 14.53 5.74 -3.94
C SER A 120 14.39 4.58 -4.91
N ARG A 121 15.00 3.45 -4.56
CA ARG A 121 14.89 2.23 -5.37
C ARG A 121 13.49 1.64 -5.29
N ASN A 122 12.82 1.73 -4.13
CA ASN A 122 11.42 1.33 -4.01
C ASN A 122 10.52 2.18 -4.92
N GLN A 123 10.70 3.51 -4.93
CA GLN A 123 9.90 4.40 -5.78
C GLN A 123 10.17 4.18 -7.27
N GLU A 124 11.43 4.04 -7.68
CA GLU A 124 11.80 3.73 -9.08
C GLU A 124 11.11 2.44 -9.55
N LYS A 125 11.19 1.38 -8.75
CA LYS A 125 10.56 0.09 -9.08
C LYS A 125 9.04 0.14 -9.03
N LEU A 126 8.44 0.98 -8.18
CA LEU A 126 6.99 1.21 -8.18
C LEU A 126 6.52 1.87 -9.49
N GLU A 127 7.30 2.82 -10.03
CA GLU A 127 6.99 3.46 -11.31
C GLU A 127 7.09 2.49 -12.49
N GLU A 128 8.13 1.63 -12.52
CA GLU A 128 8.25 0.55 -13.49
C GLU A 128 7.04 -0.40 -13.42
N LEU A 129 6.68 -0.85 -12.21
CA LEU A 129 5.54 -1.72 -11.97
C LEU A 129 4.24 -1.10 -12.49
N ARG A 130 3.95 0.14 -12.10
CA ARG A 130 2.74 0.87 -12.52
C ARG A 130 2.62 1.00 -14.03
N SER A 131 3.74 1.25 -14.72
CA SER A 131 3.77 1.34 -16.18
C SER A 131 3.30 0.04 -16.84
N ILE A 132 3.78 -1.11 -16.34
CA ILE A 132 3.39 -2.43 -16.86
C ILE A 132 1.95 -2.77 -16.48
N ILE A 133 1.53 -2.52 -15.24
CA ILE A 133 0.17 -2.80 -14.77
C ILE A 133 -0.86 -1.98 -15.53
N LYS A 134 -0.55 -0.73 -15.90
CA LYS A 134 -1.41 0.07 -16.78
C LYS A 134 -1.69 -0.63 -18.12
N GLY A 135 -0.70 -1.32 -18.68
CA GLY A 135 -0.87 -2.12 -19.90
C GLY A 135 -1.86 -3.26 -19.71
N PHE A 136 -1.76 -4.00 -18.60
CA PHE A 136 -2.72 -5.05 -18.26
C PHE A 136 -4.12 -4.49 -18.02
N ASN A 137 -4.26 -3.38 -17.30
CA ASN A 137 -5.55 -2.76 -17.05
C ASN A 137 -6.23 -2.28 -18.35
N ASN A 138 -5.46 -1.79 -19.33
CA ASN A 138 -6.02 -1.47 -20.64
C ASN A 138 -6.54 -2.73 -21.37
N GLN A 139 -5.79 -3.83 -21.33
CA GLN A 139 -6.24 -5.10 -21.89
C GLN A 139 -7.49 -5.64 -21.17
N ASP A 140 -7.59 -5.45 -19.85
CA ASP A 140 -8.78 -5.80 -19.07
C ASP A 140 -10.01 -5.02 -19.56
N LEU A 141 -9.87 -3.72 -19.83
CA LEU A 141 -10.96 -2.90 -20.38
C LEU A 141 -11.41 -3.38 -21.76
N GLU A 142 -10.46 -3.73 -22.63
CA GLU A 142 -10.76 -4.31 -23.95
C GLU A 142 -11.51 -5.65 -23.84
N LEU A 143 -11.12 -6.50 -22.89
CA LEU A 143 -11.80 -7.76 -22.62
C LEU A 143 -13.22 -7.55 -22.07
N VAL A 144 -13.43 -6.56 -21.21
CA VAL A 144 -14.77 -6.21 -20.70
C VAL A 144 -15.67 -5.75 -21.85
N GLU A 145 -15.16 -4.91 -22.75
CA GLU A 145 -15.90 -4.46 -23.94
C GLU A 145 -16.25 -5.64 -24.86
N GLU A 146 -15.30 -6.55 -25.09
CA GLU A 146 -15.50 -7.76 -25.89
C GLU A 146 -16.55 -8.69 -25.25
N GLU A 147 -16.49 -8.91 -23.94
CA GLU A 147 -17.45 -9.73 -23.19
C GLU A 147 -18.89 -9.21 -23.37
N PHE A 148 -19.07 -7.89 -23.26
CA PHE A 148 -20.38 -7.26 -23.45
C PHE A 148 -20.92 -7.46 -24.88
N LYS A 149 -20.06 -7.31 -25.89
CA LYS A 149 -20.44 -7.53 -27.29
C LYS A 149 -20.82 -8.99 -27.57
N LEU A 150 -20.07 -9.96 -27.04
CA LEU A 150 -20.39 -11.38 -27.22
C LEU A 150 -21.70 -11.76 -26.53
N LYS A 151 -21.93 -11.30 -25.30
CA LYS A 151 -23.17 -11.55 -24.55
C LYS A 151 -24.39 -10.94 -25.23
N SER A 152 -24.29 -9.69 -25.72
CA SER A 152 -25.41 -9.05 -26.43
C SER A 152 -25.79 -9.75 -27.74
N GLN A 153 -24.86 -10.51 -28.33
CA GLN A 153 -25.06 -11.30 -29.54
C GLN A 153 -25.40 -12.78 -29.25
N ASN A 154 -25.56 -13.17 -27.98
CA ASN A 154 -25.77 -14.56 -27.55
C ASN A 154 -24.71 -15.54 -28.12
N LYS A 155 -23.45 -15.09 -28.22
CA LYS A 155 -22.34 -15.91 -28.72
C LYS A 155 -21.73 -16.76 -27.62
N ASN A 156 -21.13 -17.89 -28.00
CA ASN A 156 -20.32 -18.70 -27.10
C ASN A 156 -19.09 -17.91 -26.62
N LEU A 157 -18.74 -18.06 -25.34
CA LEU A 157 -17.63 -17.40 -24.67
C LEU A 157 -16.38 -18.27 -24.50
N ASP A 158 -16.36 -19.52 -24.95
CA ASP A 158 -15.26 -20.47 -24.67
C ASP A 158 -13.87 -19.94 -25.06
N ASP A 159 -13.73 -19.35 -26.25
CA ASP A 159 -12.45 -18.79 -26.71
C ASP A 159 -12.12 -17.47 -26.02
N PHE A 160 -13.15 -16.67 -25.70
CA PHE A 160 -13.01 -15.47 -24.89
C PHE A 160 -12.47 -15.81 -23.49
N GLU A 161 -13.02 -16.84 -22.83
CA GLU A 161 -12.58 -17.30 -21.51
C GLU A 161 -11.15 -17.86 -21.54
N LYS A 162 -10.72 -18.50 -22.64
CA LYS A 162 -9.31 -18.89 -22.82
C LYS A 162 -8.41 -17.66 -22.93
N LYS A 163 -8.82 -16.64 -23.71
CA LYS A 163 -8.07 -15.39 -23.88
C LYS A 163 -7.91 -14.65 -22.55
N LYS A 164 -9.02 -14.50 -21.80
CA LYS A 164 -9.07 -13.87 -20.47
C LYS A 164 -8.14 -14.56 -19.48
N ARG A 165 -8.25 -15.89 -19.32
CA ARG A 165 -7.34 -16.68 -18.48
C ARG A 165 -5.88 -16.59 -18.91
N GLY A 166 -5.61 -16.55 -20.21
CA GLY A 166 -4.27 -16.39 -20.75
C GLY A 166 -3.64 -15.05 -20.39
N MET A 167 -4.42 -13.96 -20.42
CA MET A 167 -3.99 -12.64 -19.99
C MET A 167 -3.74 -12.59 -18.49
N GLU A 168 -4.68 -13.10 -17.68
CA GLU A 168 -4.54 -13.14 -16.22
C GLU A 168 -3.28 -13.92 -15.79
N ARG A 169 -3.03 -15.08 -16.41
CA ARG A 169 -1.81 -15.86 -16.17
C ARG A 169 -0.53 -15.06 -16.45
N ARG A 170 -0.50 -14.26 -17.53
CA ARG A 170 0.66 -13.41 -17.83
C ARG A 170 0.84 -12.31 -16.79
N ARG A 171 -0.25 -11.67 -16.36
CA ARG A 171 -0.23 -10.64 -15.30
C ARG A 171 0.37 -11.21 -14.01
N TYR A 172 -0.14 -12.35 -13.54
CA TYR A 172 0.36 -12.98 -12.32
C TYR A 172 1.80 -13.48 -12.43
N LEU A 173 2.19 -14.06 -13.56
CA LEU A 173 3.58 -14.47 -13.78
C LEU A 173 4.52 -13.26 -13.75
N TYR A 174 4.09 -12.12 -14.29
CA TYR A 174 4.85 -10.88 -14.20
C TYR A 174 5.01 -10.43 -12.74
N LEU A 175 3.92 -10.36 -11.96
CA LEU A 175 3.97 -9.97 -10.54
C LEU A 175 4.92 -10.85 -9.72
N VAL A 176 4.83 -12.17 -9.89
CA VAL A 176 5.72 -13.13 -9.22
C VAL A 176 7.18 -12.89 -9.59
N ASN A 177 7.48 -12.77 -10.88
CA ASN A 177 8.85 -12.52 -11.33
C ASN A 177 9.38 -11.17 -10.89
N PHE A 178 8.54 -10.13 -10.87
CA PHE A 178 8.89 -8.81 -10.37
C PHE A 178 9.26 -8.88 -8.89
N ALA A 179 8.45 -9.53 -8.06
CA ALA A 179 8.74 -9.67 -6.63
C ALA A 179 9.99 -10.52 -6.37
N LEU A 180 10.22 -11.61 -7.12
CA LEU A 180 11.42 -12.43 -7.01
C LEU A 180 12.70 -11.66 -7.39
N LYS A 181 12.63 -10.79 -8.40
CA LYS A 181 13.79 -9.97 -8.84
C LYS A 181 14.13 -8.83 -7.90
N ASN A 182 13.16 -8.35 -7.12
CA ASN A 182 13.28 -7.24 -6.19
C ASN A 182 13.10 -7.70 -4.73
N LYS A 183 13.46 -8.95 -4.43
CA LYS A 183 13.23 -9.64 -3.15
C LYS A 183 13.89 -8.99 -1.93
N ASP A 184 14.76 -8.03 -2.18
CA ASP A 184 15.51 -7.20 -1.25
C ASP A 184 14.87 -5.81 -1.05
N LEU A 185 13.63 -5.62 -1.52
CA LEU A 185 12.81 -4.41 -1.35
C LEU A 185 11.48 -4.70 -0.65
N GLU A 186 11.02 -3.79 0.19
CA GLU A 186 9.68 -3.79 0.80
C GLU A 186 8.58 -3.72 -0.26
N LEU A 187 8.89 -3.13 -1.42
CA LEU A 187 7.99 -3.14 -2.58
C LEU A 187 7.64 -4.56 -3.06
N ALA A 188 8.53 -5.55 -2.93
CA ALA A 188 8.25 -6.91 -3.42
C ALA A 188 7.07 -7.59 -2.73
N PRO A 189 7.01 -7.70 -1.39
CA PRO A 189 5.81 -8.20 -0.73
C PRO A 189 4.62 -7.27 -0.91
N PHE A 190 4.80 -5.95 -0.89
CA PHE A 190 3.72 -4.99 -1.15
C PHE A 190 3.04 -5.22 -2.51
N THR A 191 3.81 -5.53 -3.54
CA THR A 191 3.30 -5.82 -4.90
C THR A 191 2.31 -6.98 -4.89
N LEU A 192 2.61 -8.05 -4.14
CA LEU A 192 1.71 -9.20 -4.03
C LEU A 192 0.47 -8.91 -3.20
N LEU A 193 0.61 -8.08 -2.15
CA LEU A 193 -0.51 -7.64 -1.32
C LEU A 193 -1.48 -6.75 -2.10
N SER A 194 -0.97 -5.87 -2.96
CA SER A 194 -1.76 -4.88 -3.68
C SER A 194 -2.30 -5.36 -5.03
N GLU A 195 -1.54 -6.18 -5.78
CA GLU A 195 -1.89 -6.61 -7.14
C GLU A 195 -2.15 -8.13 -7.25
N GLY A 196 -1.81 -8.90 -6.21
CA GLY A 196 -1.76 -10.37 -6.23
C GLY A 196 -2.94 -11.07 -5.53
N THR A 197 -4.07 -10.41 -5.31
CA THR A 197 -5.19 -10.90 -4.48
C THR A 197 -5.64 -12.33 -4.82
N ASN A 198 -5.79 -12.64 -6.12
CA ASN A 198 -6.25 -13.97 -6.57
C ASN A 198 -5.10 -14.92 -6.96
N LEU A 199 -3.84 -14.52 -6.73
CA LEU A 199 -2.69 -15.36 -7.04
C LEU A 199 -2.77 -16.70 -6.30
N ASN A 200 -2.31 -17.79 -6.92
CA ASN A 200 -2.25 -19.07 -6.24
C ASN A 200 -1.30 -19.01 -5.04
N ILE A 201 -1.74 -19.55 -3.92
CA ILE A 201 -1.00 -19.53 -2.64
C ILE A 201 0.41 -20.11 -2.74
N LYS A 202 0.64 -21.12 -3.61
CA LYS A 202 1.98 -21.69 -3.83
C LYS A 202 2.97 -20.68 -4.37
N TYR A 203 2.52 -19.73 -5.20
CA TYR A 203 3.37 -18.66 -5.70
C TYR A 203 3.64 -17.60 -4.63
N LEU A 204 2.64 -17.27 -3.80
CA LEU A 204 2.85 -16.40 -2.64
C LEU A 204 3.91 -17.00 -1.70
N ASP A 205 3.80 -18.28 -1.35
CA ASP A 205 4.79 -19.04 -0.56
C ASP A 205 6.19 -19.00 -1.18
N THR A 206 6.27 -19.21 -2.49
CA THR A 206 7.54 -19.22 -3.24
C THR A 206 8.24 -17.87 -3.15
N VAL A 207 7.49 -16.79 -3.39
CA VAL A 207 8.04 -15.43 -3.29
C VAL A 207 8.43 -15.13 -1.85
N TYR A 208 7.54 -15.36 -0.89
CA TYR A 208 7.80 -15.10 0.53
C TYR A 208 9.07 -15.82 1.01
N THR A 209 9.22 -17.10 0.68
CA THR A 209 10.40 -17.89 1.06
C THR A 209 11.69 -17.31 0.45
N SER A 210 11.60 -16.72 -0.74
CA SER A 210 12.73 -16.12 -1.45
C SER A 210 13.13 -14.74 -0.92
N LEU A 211 12.25 -14.04 -0.19
CA LEU A 211 12.54 -12.70 0.37
C LEU A 211 13.75 -12.73 1.31
N ASP A 212 14.50 -11.63 1.28
CA ASP A 212 15.62 -11.42 2.19
C ASP A 212 15.11 -11.29 3.65
N GLN A 213 15.96 -11.61 4.62
CA GLN A 213 15.54 -11.75 6.02
C GLN A 213 15.06 -10.43 6.65
N ASN A 214 15.65 -9.31 6.27
CA ASN A 214 15.17 -7.98 6.65
C ASN A 214 13.78 -7.70 6.06
N ILE A 215 13.55 -8.05 4.79
CA ILE A 215 12.26 -7.85 4.12
C ILE A 215 11.17 -8.77 4.70
N LYS A 216 11.51 -9.98 5.15
CA LYS A 216 10.54 -10.85 5.86
C LYS A 216 10.08 -10.26 7.20
N ARG A 217 10.89 -9.40 7.81
CA ARG A 217 10.63 -8.76 9.10
C ARG A 217 10.02 -7.37 8.96
N SER A 218 9.94 -6.83 7.75
CA SER A 218 9.28 -5.55 7.49
C SER A 218 7.76 -5.70 7.55
N LYS A 219 7.04 -4.57 7.69
CA LYS A 219 5.57 -4.52 7.66
C LYS A 219 4.96 -5.35 6.54
N TYR A 220 5.36 -5.10 5.30
CA TYR A 220 4.77 -5.83 4.16
C TYR A 220 5.20 -7.29 4.11
N GLY A 221 6.39 -7.64 4.60
CA GLY A 221 6.80 -9.04 4.75
C GLY A 221 5.91 -9.79 5.74
N ILE A 222 5.60 -9.16 6.88
CA ILE A 222 4.71 -9.71 7.90
C ILE A 222 3.28 -9.84 7.34
N GLU A 223 2.74 -8.77 6.74
CA GLU A 223 1.40 -8.78 6.13
C GLU A 223 1.25 -9.88 5.05
N LEU A 224 2.28 -10.08 4.22
CA LEU A 224 2.26 -11.15 3.21
C LEU A 224 2.25 -12.54 3.86
N LYS A 225 3.01 -12.73 4.94
CA LYS A 225 3.02 -13.99 5.69
C LYS A 225 1.64 -14.27 6.30
N GLU A 226 1.02 -13.27 6.92
CA GLU A 226 -0.31 -13.38 7.51
C GLU A 226 -1.37 -13.72 6.45
N LEU A 227 -1.32 -13.06 5.29
CA LEU A 227 -2.20 -13.38 4.16
C LEU A 227 -2.06 -14.84 3.73
N ILE A 228 -0.83 -15.34 3.61
CA ILE A 228 -0.55 -16.73 3.26
C ILE A 228 -1.14 -17.68 4.30
N GLU A 229 -0.87 -17.46 5.58
CA GLU A 229 -1.36 -18.31 6.67
C GLU A 229 -2.89 -18.33 6.72
N TYR A 230 -3.52 -17.16 6.60
CA TYR A 230 -4.96 -17.03 6.49
C TYR A 230 -5.53 -17.87 5.33
N ARG A 231 -4.95 -17.74 4.13
CA ARG A 231 -5.44 -18.49 2.95
C ARG A 231 -5.24 -20.00 3.07
N LYS A 232 -4.18 -20.46 3.76
CA LYS A 232 -3.99 -21.90 4.07
C LYS A 232 -5.12 -22.42 4.96
N GLN A 233 -5.44 -21.69 6.03
CA GLN A 233 -6.53 -22.05 6.94
C GLN A 233 -7.88 -22.11 6.22
N GLN A 234 -8.17 -21.14 5.34
CA GLN A 234 -9.42 -21.15 4.56
C GLN A 234 -9.53 -22.37 3.64
N GLN A 235 -8.43 -22.79 3.00
CA GLN A 235 -8.41 -23.99 2.16
C GLN A 235 -8.63 -25.27 2.98
N GLU A 236 -8.02 -25.35 4.16
CA GLU A 236 -8.21 -26.49 5.07
C GLU A 236 -9.66 -26.58 5.59
N ASN A 237 -10.26 -25.45 5.97
CA ASN A 237 -11.64 -25.41 6.45
C ASN A 237 -12.64 -25.79 5.35
N ALA A 238 -12.49 -25.24 4.15
CA ALA A 238 -13.34 -25.62 3.00
C ALA A 238 -13.25 -27.12 2.67
N THR A 239 -12.05 -27.71 2.82
CA THR A 239 -11.85 -29.15 2.61
C THR A 239 -12.58 -29.98 3.68
N LYS A 240 -12.52 -29.56 4.95
CA LYS A 240 -13.24 -30.23 6.06
C LYS A 240 -14.75 -30.15 5.90
N GLU A 241 -15.29 -28.99 5.54
CA GLU A 241 -16.73 -28.80 5.30
C GLU A 241 -17.24 -29.67 4.14
N THR A 242 -16.44 -29.82 3.07
CA THR A 242 -16.78 -30.70 1.93
C THR A 242 -16.84 -32.16 2.38
N ILE A 243 -15.86 -32.63 3.16
CA ILE A 243 -15.83 -34.00 3.69
C ILE A 243 -17.02 -34.26 4.63
N GLU A 244 -17.40 -33.28 5.47
CA GLU A 244 -18.53 -33.40 6.38
C GLU A 244 -19.87 -33.44 5.62
N GLN A 245 -20.06 -32.61 4.59
CA GLN A 245 -21.25 -32.63 3.73
C GLN A 245 -21.39 -33.96 2.96
N ASP A 246 -20.29 -34.48 2.41
CA ASP A 246 -20.28 -35.77 1.70
C ASP A 246 -20.58 -36.95 2.65
N SER A 247 -20.17 -36.85 3.93
CA SER A 247 -20.46 -37.87 4.94
C SER A 247 -21.92 -37.88 5.43
N ILE A 248 -22.62 -36.74 5.36
CA ILE A 248 -24.04 -36.61 5.75
C ILE A 248 -24.98 -37.08 4.63
N GLN A 249 -24.54 -37.07 3.37
CA GLN A 249 -25.35 -37.47 2.21
C GLN A 249 -25.26 -38.95 1.83
N GLN A 250 -24.47 -39.77 2.52
CA GLN A 250 -24.49 -41.22 2.29
C GLN A 250 -25.78 -41.84 2.89
N PRO A 251 -26.69 -42.43 2.08
CA PRO A 251 -27.84 -43.14 2.63
C PRO A 251 -27.34 -44.36 3.38
N THR A 252 -27.78 -44.52 4.63
CA THR A 252 -27.69 -45.78 5.36
C THR A 252 -28.49 -46.84 4.59
N SER A 253 -27.82 -47.56 3.69
CA SER A 253 -28.37 -48.75 3.05
C SER A 253 -28.30 -49.91 4.05
N THR A 254 -29.40 -50.14 4.75
CA THR A 254 -29.76 -51.43 5.38
C THR A 254 -30.81 -52.12 4.53
#